data_AF-A0A1F1DZJ4-F1
#
_entry.id   AF-A0A1F1DZJ4-F1
#
_cell.length_a   1.000
_cell.length_b   1.000
_cell.length_c   1.000
_cell.angle_alpha   90.00
_cell.angle_beta   90.00
_cell.angle_gamma   90.00
#
_symmetry.space_group_name_H-M   'P 1'
#
loop_
_entity.id
_entity.type
_entity.pdbx_description
1 polymer ?
#
loop_
_entity_poly.entity_id
_entity_poly.type
_entity_poly.pdbx_seq_one_letter_code
_entity_poly.pdbx_strand_id
1 'polypeptide(L)'
;MSVGRMSRITFSSQLKKWEIKWDAFLKERTINDENGKWQYTHKSLRSAHFSFRQYLPTLFTYEEYSDIQIPKTNNAIEGLFTALKSRLRAHNGMSQDHKKRFVDGFFRHRDIAQFTSKKEEGQ
;
A
#
# COMPACT_ATOMS: atom_id res chain seq x y z
N MET A 1 -24.74 5.56 1.30
CA MET A 1 -23.84 6.44 0.53
C MET A 1 -23.01 5.57 -0.37
N SER A 2 -23.22 5.64 -1.69
CA SER A 2 -22.26 5.05 -2.64
C SER A 2 -20.92 5.71 -2.35
N VAL A 3 -19.85 4.93 -2.17
CA VAL A 3 -18.48 5.45 -2.07
C VAL A 3 -18.11 5.90 -3.48
N GLY A 4 -18.74 7.00 -3.90
CA GLY A 4 -18.51 7.65 -5.18
C GLY A 4 -17.08 8.15 -5.21
N ARG A 5 -16.52 8.12 -6.41
CA ARG A 5 -15.19 8.64 -6.74
C ARG A 5 -14.91 9.95 -5.99
N MET A 6 -14.02 9.88 -5.01
CA MET A 6 -13.65 11.02 -4.19
C MET A 6 -12.33 11.58 -4.71
N SER A 7 -12.34 12.84 -5.14
CA SER A 7 -11.12 13.52 -5.63
C SER A 7 -10.15 13.77 -4.49
N ARG A 8 -8.86 13.97 -4.82
CA ARG A 8 -7.85 14.40 -3.87
C ARG A 8 -8.29 15.58 -3.00
N ILE A 9 -8.89 16.60 -3.61
CA ILE A 9 -9.30 17.84 -2.94
C ILE A 9 -10.39 17.53 -1.89
N THR A 10 -11.42 16.79 -2.30
CA THR A 10 -12.51 16.41 -1.41
C THR A 10 -12.02 15.55 -0.25
N PHE A 11 -11.19 14.55 -0.52
CA PHE A 11 -10.62 13.69 0.53
C PHE A 11 -9.75 14.48 1.51
N SER A 12 -8.85 15.33 1.00
CA SER A 12 -7.95 16.14 1.83
C SER A 12 -8.73 17.08 2.75
N SER A 13 -9.79 17.71 2.23
CA SER A 13 -10.68 18.57 3.02
C SER A 13 -11.43 17.78 4.10
N GLN A 14 -11.97 16.61 3.77
CA GLN A 14 -12.66 15.76 4.75
C GLN A 14 -11.72 15.21 5.83
N LEU A 15 -10.53 14.77 5.44
CA LEU A 15 -9.49 14.31 6.36
C LEU A 15 -9.10 15.43 7.33
N LYS A 16 -8.95 16.66 6.83
CA LYS A 16 -8.63 17.81 7.68
C LYS A 16 -9.75 18.14 8.66
N LYS A 17 -11.01 18.11 8.22
CA LYS A 17 -12.18 18.30 9.09
C LYS A 17 -12.26 17.22 10.17
N TRP A 18 -11.98 15.97 9.80
CA TRP A 18 -11.94 14.86 10.73
C TRP A 18 -10.80 15.03 11.76
N GLU A 19 -9.61 15.42 11.32
CA GLU A 19 -8.46 15.70 12.21
C GLU A 19 -8.81 16.78 13.24
N ILE A 20 -9.40 17.89 12.81
CA ILE A 20 -9.81 18.98 13.70
C ILE A 20 -10.85 18.51 14.71
N LYS A 21 -11.86 17.75 14.25
CA LYS A 21 -12.93 17.24 15.11
C LYS A 21 -12.41 16.30 16.20
N TRP A 22 -11.43 15.45 15.87
CA TRP A 22 -10.94 14.39 16.76
C TRP A 22 -9.56 14.69 17.37
N ASP A 23 -9.05 15.91 17.25
CA ASP A 23 -7.71 16.30 17.74
C ASP A 23 -7.54 16.02 19.25
N ALA A 24 -8.52 16.39 20.06
CA ALA A 24 -8.50 16.14 21.51
C ALA A 24 -8.47 14.64 21.82
N PHE A 25 -9.34 13.86 21.17
CA PHE A 25 -9.42 12.41 21.30
C PHE A 25 -8.09 11.73 20.92
N LEU A 26 -7.47 12.10 19.79
CA LEU A 26 -6.20 11.54 19.34
C LEU A 26 -5.02 11.89 20.27
N LYS A 27 -5.15 12.94 21.09
CA LYS A 27 -4.15 13.39 22.06
C LYS A 27 -4.32 12.75 23.44
N GLU A 28 -5.39 11.99 23.67
CA GLU A 28 -5.60 11.24 24.91
C GLU A 28 -4.41 10.33 25.22
N ARG A 29 -4.05 10.29 26.50
CA ARG A 29 -2.91 9.53 27.02
C ARG A 29 -3.39 8.66 28.17
N THR A 30 -2.88 7.44 28.20
CA THR A 30 -3.04 6.49 29.29
C THR A 30 -1.67 6.24 29.90
N ILE A 31 -1.59 6.18 31.23
CA ILE A 31 -0.38 5.74 31.93
C ILE A 31 -0.45 4.21 31.97
N ASN A 32 0.64 3.56 31.59
CA ASN A 32 0.74 2.11 31.73
C ASN A 32 1.11 1.78 33.19
N ASP A 33 0.24 1.06 33.87
CA ASP A 33 0.38 0.72 35.30
C ASP A 33 1.62 -0.15 35.58
N GLU A 34 2.11 -0.91 34.59
CA GLU A 34 3.25 -1.82 34.76
C GLU A 34 4.61 -1.10 34.79
N ASN A 35 4.73 0.04 34.10
CA ASN A 35 6.01 0.72 33.89
C ASN A 35 5.95 2.24 34.13
N GLY A 36 4.79 2.78 34.53
CA GLY A 36 4.56 4.19 34.84
C GLY A 36 4.73 5.14 33.65
N LYS A 37 4.93 4.62 32.44
CA LYS A 37 5.16 5.45 31.25
C LYS A 37 3.82 5.85 30.63
N TRP A 38 3.75 7.09 30.18
CA TRP A 38 2.61 7.55 29.40
C TRP A 38 2.67 6.98 27.97
N GLN A 39 1.50 6.66 27.43
CA GLN A 39 1.33 6.26 26.04
C GLN A 39 0.05 6.87 25.47
N TYR A 40 0.02 7.15 24.16
CA TYR A 40 -1.24 7.53 23.52
C TYR A 40 -2.25 6.39 23.65
N THR A 41 -3.48 6.72 24.01
CA THR A 41 -4.56 5.73 24.16
C THR A 41 -4.92 5.11 22.80
N HIS A 42 -5.01 5.94 21.76
CA HIS A 42 -5.45 5.53 20.41
C HIS A 42 -4.29 5.35 19.43
N LYS A 43 -3.27 4.57 19.79
CA LYS A 43 -2.03 4.43 18.98
C LYS A 43 -2.29 4.02 17.54
N SER A 44 -3.08 2.97 17.32
CA SER A 44 -3.34 2.42 15.99
C SER A 44 -4.04 3.45 15.08
N LEU A 45 -5.08 4.11 15.61
CA LEU A 45 -5.81 5.15 14.88
C LEU A 45 -4.91 6.34 14.55
N ARG A 46 -4.10 6.78 15.52
CA ARG A 46 -3.15 7.89 15.32
C ARG A 46 -2.11 7.54 14.26
N SER A 47 -1.58 6.32 14.27
CA SER A 47 -0.65 5.84 13.25
C SER A 47 -1.29 5.77 11.86
N ALA A 48 -2.53 5.27 11.76
CA ALA A 48 -3.26 5.26 10.49
C ALA A 48 -3.49 6.68 9.94
N HIS A 49 -3.94 7.60 10.79
CA HIS A 49 -4.11 9.01 10.43
C HIS A 49 -2.78 9.67 10.00
N PHE A 50 -1.69 9.40 10.73
CA PHE A 50 -0.36 9.88 10.36
C PHE A 50 0.06 9.36 8.98
N SER A 51 -0.17 8.08 8.68
CA SER A 51 0.08 7.51 7.35
C SER A 51 -0.72 8.23 6.27
N PHE A 52 -2.01 8.49 6.48
CA PHE A 52 -2.80 9.25 5.51
C PHE A 52 -2.24 10.66 5.29
N ARG A 53 -1.83 11.37 6.34
CA ARG A 53 -1.20 12.70 6.20
C ARG A 53 0.12 12.65 5.46
N GLN A 54 0.99 11.69 5.80
CA GLN A 54 2.32 11.55 5.22
C GLN A 54 2.25 11.18 3.73
N TYR A 55 1.36 10.25 3.36
CA TYR A 55 1.26 9.72 2.00
C TYR A 55 0.17 10.39 1.16
N LEU A 56 -0.45 11.46 1.66
CA LEU A 56 -1.50 12.20 0.94
C LEU A 56 -1.07 12.65 -0.48
N PRO A 57 0.17 13.14 -0.70
CA PRO A 57 0.63 13.49 -2.04
C PRO A 57 0.67 12.27 -2.97
N THR A 58 1.15 11.13 -2.48
CA THR A 58 1.32 9.91 -3.29
C THR A 58 0.06 9.09 -3.47
N LEU A 59 -0.96 9.29 -2.62
CA LEU A 59 -2.19 8.49 -2.66
C LEU A 59 -3.01 8.72 -3.94
N PHE A 60 -2.87 9.90 -4.55
CA PHE A 60 -3.61 10.32 -5.74
C PHE A 60 -2.71 10.49 -6.97
N THR A 61 -1.54 9.86 -7.00
CA THR A 61 -0.62 9.90 -8.16
C THR A 61 -1.30 9.47 -9.47
N TYR A 62 -2.28 8.56 -9.42
CA TYR A 62 -3.05 8.15 -10.60
C TYR A 62 -3.95 9.27 -11.15
N GLU A 63 -4.33 10.28 -10.35
CA GLU A 63 -5.05 11.47 -10.83
C GLU A 63 -4.09 12.47 -11.48
N GLU A 64 -2.85 12.57 -10.99
CA GLU A 64 -1.84 13.50 -11.50
C GLU A 64 -1.18 13.04 -12.79
N TYR A 65 -0.95 11.74 -12.94
CA TYR A 65 -0.24 11.15 -14.08
C TYR A 65 -1.18 10.26 -14.91
N SER A 66 -2.26 10.85 -15.42
CA SER A 66 -3.27 10.15 -16.23
C SER A 66 -2.69 9.45 -17.47
N ASP A 67 -1.60 10.00 -17.98
CA ASP A 67 -0.88 9.65 -19.20
C ASP A 67 -0.06 8.36 -19.03
N ILE A 68 0.29 8.01 -17.79
CA ILE A 68 1.04 6.78 -17.45
C ILE A 68 0.08 5.55 -17.36
N GLN A 69 -1.24 5.76 -17.52
CA GLN A 69 -2.27 4.71 -17.47
C GLN A 69 -2.14 3.78 -16.24
N ILE A 70 -1.80 4.35 -15.09
CA ILE A 70 -1.68 3.57 -13.85
C ILE A 70 -3.07 3.01 -13.50
N PRO A 71 -3.21 1.68 -13.33
CA PRO A 71 -4.48 1.09 -12.96
C PRO A 71 -4.93 1.62 -11.59
N LYS A 72 -6.23 1.92 -11.47
CA LYS A 72 -6.82 2.49 -10.24
C LYS A 72 -6.83 1.50 -9.07
N THR A 73 -6.64 0.22 -9.33
CA THR A 73 -6.62 -0.84 -8.33
C THR A 73 -5.24 -1.48 -8.28
N ASN A 74 -4.86 -1.96 -7.10
CA ASN A 74 -3.61 -2.67 -6.87
C ASN A 74 -3.70 -4.16 -7.27
N ASN A 75 -4.83 -4.63 -7.83
CA ASN A 75 -5.09 -6.03 -8.19
C ASN A 75 -3.94 -6.68 -8.98
N ALA A 76 -3.34 -5.94 -9.92
CA ALA A 76 -2.22 -6.43 -10.73
C ALA A 76 -0.99 -6.76 -9.86
N ILE A 77 -0.67 -5.87 -8.92
CA ILE A 77 0.45 -6.00 -7.99
C ILE A 77 0.16 -7.08 -6.94
N GLU A 78 -1.06 -7.11 -6.39
CA GLU A 78 -1.50 -8.13 -5.44
C GLU A 78 -1.47 -9.53 -6.07
N GLY A 79 -1.95 -9.68 -7.30
CA GLY A 79 -1.88 -10.94 -8.05
C GLY A 79 -0.44 -11.38 -8.31
N LEU A 80 0.43 -10.44 -8.71
CA LEU A 80 1.88 -10.69 -8.89
C LEU A 80 2.53 -11.22 -7.60
N PHE A 81 2.34 -10.54 -6.47
CA PHE A 81 2.91 -10.96 -5.20
C PHE A 81 2.27 -12.24 -4.64
N THR A 82 1.00 -12.49 -4.94
CA THR A 82 0.33 -13.74 -4.58
C THR A 82 0.96 -14.92 -5.32
N ALA A 83 1.20 -14.79 -6.62
CA ALA A 83 1.91 -15.80 -7.40
C ALA A 83 3.34 -16.02 -6.89
N LEU A 84 4.07 -14.95 -6.56
CA LEU A 84 5.42 -15.05 -5.99
C LEU A 84 5.42 -15.81 -4.65
N LYS A 85 4.56 -15.38 -3.71
CA LYS A 85 4.43 -15.98 -2.38
C LYS A 85 4.04 -17.46 -2.46
N SER A 86 3.12 -17.81 -3.35
CA SER A 86 2.69 -19.20 -3.57
C SER A 86 3.87 -20.09 -3.99
N ARG A 87 4.67 -19.64 -4.98
CA ARG A 87 5.84 -20.40 -5.43
C ARG A 87 6.94 -20.48 -4.36
N LEU A 88 7.20 -19.39 -3.63
CA LEU A 88 8.15 -19.42 -2.51
C LEU A 88 7.72 -20.40 -1.42
N ARG A 89 6.42 -20.49 -1.14
CA ARG A 89 5.87 -21.40 -0.12
C ARG A 89 6.06 -22.88 -0.48
N ALA A 90 6.10 -23.22 -1.76
CA ALA A 90 6.45 -24.58 -2.21
C ALA A 90 7.93 -24.95 -1.91
N HIS A 91 8.77 -23.95 -1.62
CA HIS A 91 10.21 -24.11 -1.42
C HIS A 91 10.68 -23.50 -0.08
N ASN A 92 9.93 -23.75 1.00
CA ASN A 92 10.20 -23.18 2.32
C ASN A 92 11.61 -23.49 2.88
N GLY A 93 12.22 -24.61 2.45
CA GLY A 93 13.56 -25.05 2.85
C GLY A 93 14.73 -24.31 2.19
N MET A 94 14.47 -23.34 1.30
CA MET A 94 15.55 -22.57 0.67
C MET A 94 16.29 -21.68 1.69
N SER A 95 17.61 -21.63 1.55
CA SER A 95 18.45 -20.61 2.19
C SER A 95 18.05 -19.21 1.72
N GLN A 96 18.44 -18.18 2.47
CA GLN A 96 18.14 -16.79 2.11
C GLN A 96 18.74 -16.41 0.75
N ASP A 97 19.93 -16.92 0.41
CA ASP A 97 20.59 -16.63 -0.87
C ASP A 97 19.84 -17.26 -2.05
N HIS A 98 19.33 -18.48 -1.88
CA HIS A 98 18.50 -19.12 -2.89
C HIS A 98 17.13 -18.44 -3.04
N LYS A 99 16.53 -17.95 -1.94
CA LYS A 99 15.29 -17.14 -2.00
C LYS A 99 15.51 -15.85 -2.78
N LYS A 100 16.62 -15.14 -2.57
CA LYS A 100 16.98 -13.96 -3.36
C LYS A 100 17.07 -14.30 -4.84
N ARG A 101 17.87 -15.31 -5.21
CA ARG A 101 18.00 -15.78 -6.61
C ARG A 101 16.66 -16.19 -7.23
N PHE A 102 15.80 -16.84 -6.45
CA PHE A 102 14.46 -17.22 -6.89
C PHE A 102 13.59 -16.01 -7.22
N VAL A 103 13.53 -15.03 -6.32
CA VAL A 103 12.78 -13.77 -6.53
C VAL A 103 13.29 -13.04 -7.77
N ASP A 104 14.61 -12.97 -7.91
CA ASP A 104 15.30 -12.35 -9.03
C ASP A 104 14.97 -13.06 -10.36
N GLY A 105 14.98 -14.39 -10.38
CA GLY A 105 14.54 -15.20 -11.52
C GLY A 105 13.05 -15.08 -11.82
N PHE A 106 12.20 -14.99 -10.79
CA PHE A 106 10.77 -14.82 -10.93
C PHE A 106 10.42 -13.53 -11.68
N PHE A 107 11.06 -12.42 -11.33
CA PHE A 107 10.85 -11.15 -12.03
C PHE A 107 11.42 -11.19 -13.46
N ARG A 108 12.64 -11.71 -13.65
CA ARG A 108 13.23 -11.85 -15.00
C ARG A 108 12.40 -12.70 -15.96
N HIS A 109 11.87 -13.83 -15.52
CA HIS A 109 11.05 -14.70 -16.38
C HIS A 109 9.68 -14.10 -16.72
N ARG A 110 9.13 -13.26 -15.84
CA ARG A 110 7.81 -12.66 -16.07
C ARG A 110 7.88 -11.46 -17.01
N ASP A 111 8.99 -10.72 -17.01
CA ASP A 111 9.25 -9.65 -17.98
C ASP A 111 9.32 -10.23 -19.40
N ILE A 112 10.01 -11.36 -19.58
CA ILE A 112 10.11 -12.05 -20.89
C ILE A 112 8.72 -12.43 -21.42
N ALA A 113 7.81 -12.93 -20.59
CA ALA A 113 6.47 -13.33 -21.02
C ALA A 113 5.57 -12.16 -21.49
N GLN A 114 5.79 -10.95 -20.96
CA GLN A 114 5.09 -9.74 -21.42
C GLN A 114 5.70 -9.16 -22.70
N PHE A 115 7.01 -9.31 -22.91
CA PHE A 115 7.69 -8.94 -24.16
C PHE A 115 7.40 -9.93 -25.31
N THR A 116 7.16 -11.21 -25.01
CA THR A 116 6.80 -12.20 -26.05
C THR A 116 5.35 -12.10 -26.48
N SER A 117 4.42 -11.68 -25.60
CA SER A 117 3.00 -11.55 -25.96
C SER A 117 2.70 -10.28 -26.80
N LYS A 118 3.51 -9.22 -26.69
CA LYS A 118 3.35 -8.00 -27.49
C LYS A 118 3.91 -8.08 -28.91
N LYS A 119 4.60 -9.17 -29.27
CA LYS A 119 5.18 -9.36 -30.61
C LYS A 119 4.25 -10.08 -31.60
N GLU A 120 3.11 -10.59 -31.16
CA GLU A 120 2.19 -11.36 -32.02
C GLU A 120 0.89 -10.60 -32.43
N GLU A 121 0.59 -9.44 -31.86
CA GLU A 121 -0.58 -8.61 -32.26
C GLU A 121 -0.18 -7.42 -33.15
N GLY A 122 0.67 -7.70 -34.13
CA GLY A 122 1.18 -6.70 -35.08
C GLY A 122 1.47 -7.31 -36.45
N GLN A 123 0.45 -7.91 -37.06
CA GLN A 123 0.31 -8.14 -38.50
C GLN A 123 -1.10 -7.77 -38.94
#